data_AF-A0A4P2QP42-F1
#
_entry.id   AF-A0A4P2QP42-F1
#
_cell.length_a   1.000
_cell.length_b   1.000
_cell.length_c   1.000
_cell.angle_alpha   90.00
_cell.angle_beta   90.00
_cell.angle_gamma   90.00
#
_symmetry.space_group_name_H-M   'P 1'
#
loop_
_entity.id
_entity.type
_entity.pdbx_description
1 polymer ?
#
loop_
_entity_poly.entity_id
_entity_poly.type
_entity_poly.pdbx_seq_one_letter_code
_entity_poly.pdbx_strand_id
1 'polypeptide(L)'
;MPNFTARLVPSADITLQVWTDPPTGSAPSRLNPRDIYQHQYWRVALDSAVIVRATVNGVESPLDSALGGDLFTYHWGEWTETTPPPIGSPPGRSSVAVFTVSNMTGHYLLFVRRRNGGAVGLHFDVELVF
;
A
#
# COMPACT_ATOMS: atom_id res chain seq x y z
N MET A 1 -14.88 -2.25 12.53
CA MET A 1 -14.49 -2.02 11.12
C MET A 1 -13.71 -0.73 11.03
N PRO A 2 -12.77 -0.58 10.08
CA PRO A 2 -12.01 0.66 9.95
C PRO A 2 -12.93 1.87 9.69
N ASN A 3 -12.64 3.01 10.31
CA ASN A 3 -13.40 4.26 10.12
C ASN A 3 -12.81 5.18 9.04
N PHE A 4 -11.93 4.62 8.22
CA PHE A 4 -11.19 5.30 7.17
C PHE A 4 -10.90 4.31 6.05
N THR A 5 -10.53 4.84 4.88
CA THR A 5 -9.92 4.05 3.80
C THR A 5 -8.50 4.53 3.58
N ALA A 6 -7.64 3.69 3.01
CA ALA A 6 -6.29 4.07 2.62
C ALA A 6 -5.97 3.47 1.25
N ARG A 7 -5.11 4.14 0.49
CA ARG A 7 -4.67 3.68 -0.83
C ARG A 7 -3.27 4.17 -1.14
N LEU A 8 -2.55 3.43 -1.97
CA LEU A 8 -1.40 3.95 -2.70
C LEU A 8 -1.89 5.00 -3.72
N VAL A 9 -1.10 6.03 -3.95
CA VAL A 9 -1.36 7.05 -4.97
C VAL A 9 -0.82 6.54 -6.30
N PRO A 10 -1.68 6.39 -7.34
CA PRO A 10 -1.21 6.02 -8.67
C PRO A 10 -0.20 7.01 -9.24
N SER A 11 0.77 6.50 -9.96
CA SER A 11 1.75 7.25 -10.76
C SER A 11 2.17 6.42 -11.98
N ALA A 12 3.15 6.89 -12.75
CA ALA A 12 3.75 6.07 -13.81
C ALA A 12 4.38 4.79 -13.26
N ASP A 13 4.91 4.85 -12.03
CA ASP A 13 5.63 3.78 -11.37
C ASP A 13 4.75 2.94 -10.42
N ILE A 14 3.55 3.42 -10.11
CA ILE A 14 2.63 2.81 -9.15
C ILE A 14 1.29 2.63 -9.83
N THR A 15 0.97 1.40 -10.18
CA THR A 15 -0.22 1.07 -10.97
C THR A 15 -1.04 -0.02 -10.31
N LEU A 16 -2.36 0.11 -10.37
CA LEU A 16 -3.26 -0.98 -9.99
C LEU A 16 -3.38 -1.93 -11.17
N GLN A 17 -2.88 -3.14 -11.00
CA GLN A 17 -2.88 -4.18 -12.01
C GLN A 17 -4.00 -5.18 -11.73
N VAL A 18 -4.52 -5.75 -12.82
CA VAL A 18 -5.48 -6.84 -12.76
C VAL A 18 -4.71 -8.14 -12.93
N TRP A 19 -4.88 -9.08 -12.00
CA TRP A 19 -4.26 -10.39 -12.06
C TRP A 19 -4.82 -11.19 -13.22
N THR A 20 -3.95 -11.52 -14.17
CA THR A 20 -4.28 -12.43 -15.26
C THR A 20 -3.64 -13.77 -14.95
N ASP A 21 -4.44 -14.82 -15.01
CA ASP A 21 -3.94 -16.17 -14.75
C ASP A 21 -2.86 -16.54 -15.76
N PRO A 22 -1.70 -17.01 -15.28
CA PRO A 22 -0.65 -17.42 -16.19
C PRO A 22 -1.06 -18.68 -16.95
N PRO A 23 -0.49 -18.91 -18.14
CA PRO A 23 -0.75 -20.12 -18.91
C PRO A 23 -0.46 -21.39 -18.08
N THR A 24 -1.20 -22.46 -18.34
CA THR A 24 -0.98 -23.75 -17.68
C THR A 24 0.48 -24.18 -17.79
N GLY A 25 1.10 -24.52 -16.66
CA GLY A 25 2.51 -24.90 -16.59
C GLY A 25 3.51 -23.74 -16.46
N SER A 26 3.04 -22.49 -16.42
CA SER A 26 3.87 -21.31 -16.15
C SER A 26 3.84 -20.91 -14.67
N ALA A 27 4.89 -20.23 -14.21
CA ALA A 27 4.93 -19.63 -12.88
C ALA A 27 4.42 -18.17 -12.92
N PRO A 28 3.81 -17.67 -11.83
CA PRO A 28 3.42 -18.41 -10.63
C PRO A 28 2.19 -19.29 -10.90
N SER A 29 2.11 -20.50 -10.35
CA SER A 29 0.98 -21.41 -10.60
C SER A 29 -0.36 -20.97 -9.97
N ARG A 30 -0.41 -19.76 -9.38
CA ARG A 30 -1.61 -19.22 -8.74
C ARG A 30 -2.62 -18.81 -9.80
N LEU A 31 -3.77 -19.46 -9.78
CA LEU A 31 -4.94 -19.12 -10.59
C LEU A 31 -5.95 -18.31 -9.77
N ASN A 32 -6.74 -17.49 -10.43
CA ASN A 32 -7.88 -16.80 -9.87
C ASN A 32 -8.89 -17.87 -9.46
N PRO A 33 -9.28 -17.93 -8.16
CA PRO A 33 -10.23 -18.93 -7.70
C PRO A 33 -11.65 -18.67 -8.20
N ARG A 34 -11.93 -17.46 -8.70
CA ARG A 34 -13.22 -17.02 -9.24
C ARG A 34 -12.97 -16.18 -10.48
N ASP A 35 -13.38 -16.68 -11.63
CA ASP A 35 -13.30 -16.02 -12.94
C ASP A 35 -14.03 -14.67 -12.99
N ILE A 36 -15.14 -14.52 -12.27
CA ILE A 36 -15.92 -13.27 -12.22
C ILE A 36 -15.36 -12.21 -11.25
N TYR A 37 -14.41 -12.55 -10.38
CA TYR A 37 -13.80 -11.63 -9.41
C TYR A 37 -12.29 -11.60 -9.61
N GLN A 38 -11.88 -10.90 -10.66
CA GLN A 38 -10.46 -10.79 -10.99
C GLN A 38 -9.71 -10.06 -9.88
N HIS A 39 -8.68 -10.71 -9.34
CA HIS A 39 -7.88 -10.10 -8.29
C HIS A 39 -7.16 -8.86 -8.81
N GLN A 40 -6.99 -7.88 -7.93
CA GLN A 40 -6.18 -6.70 -8.23
C GLN A 40 -5.01 -6.63 -7.27
N TYR A 41 -3.89 -6.14 -7.75
CA TYR A 41 -2.71 -5.91 -6.94
C TYR A 41 -2.06 -4.60 -7.37
N TRP A 42 -1.42 -3.93 -6.41
CA TRP A 42 -0.60 -2.76 -6.73
C TRP A 42 0.77 -3.24 -7.19
N ARG A 43 1.17 -2.81 -8.39
CA ARG A 43 2.54 -2.95 -8.89
C ARG A 43 3.28 -1.64 -8.63
N VAL A 44 4.42 -1.73 -7.99
CA VAL A 44 5.31 -0.61 -7.66
C VAL A 44 6.66 -0.87 -8.31
N ALA A 45 7.17 0.08 -9.08
CA ALA A 45 8.52 -0.01 -9.60
C ALA A 45 9.54 0.12 -8.47
N LEU A 46 10.59 -0.71 -8.50
CA LEU A 46 11.70 -0.61 -7.56
C LEU A 46 12.27 0.83 -7.55
N ASP A 47 12.71 1.28 -6.36
CA ASP A 47 13.27 2.62 -6.12
C ASP A 47 12.31 3.80 -6.33
N SER A 48 11.02 3.52 -6.53
CA SER A 48 10.00 4.56 -6.65
C SER A 48 9.48 5.05 -5.31
N ALA A 49 9.24 6.36 -5.22
CA ALA A 49 8.64 6.97 -4.04
C ALA A 49 7.15 6.61 -3.97
N VAL A 50 6.78 5.82 -2.96
CA VAL A 50 5.39 5.43 -2.69
C VAL A 50 4.76 6.43 -1.75
N ILE A 51 3.60 6.96 -2.17
CA ILE A 51 2.76 7.81 -1.33
C ILE A 51 1.48 7.05 -1.01
N VAL A 52 1.14 6.99 0.28
CA VAL A 52 -0.12 6.44 0.77
C VAL A 52 -0.96 7.58 1.34
N ARG A 53 -2.25 7.60 1.00
CA ARG A 53 -3.22 8.58 1.50
C ARG A 53 -4.38 7.90 2.19
N ALA A 54 -4.68 8.34 3.42
CA ALA A 54 -5.88 7.96 4.14
C ALA A 54 -7.04 8.94 3.85
N THR A 55 -8.27 8.43 3.78
CA THR A 55 -9.50 9.22 3.65
C THR A 55 -10.38 8.99 4.87
N VAL A 56 -10.77 10.06 5.55
CA VAL A 56 -11.64 10.03 6.74
C VAL A 56 -12.89 10.85 6.44
N ASN A 57 -14.07 10.24 6.59
CA ASN A 57 -15.36 10.91 6.36
C ASN A 57 -15.42 11.67 5.01
N GLY A 58 -14.85 11.09 3.96
CA GLY A 58 -14.81 11.68 2.62
C GLY A 58 -13.71 12.72 2.38
N VAL A 59 -12.93 13.09 3.39
CA VAL A 59 -11.78 14.01 3.25
C VAL A 59 -10.51 13.19 3.02
N GLU A 60 -9.88 13.34 1.86
CA GLU A 60 -8.57 12.74 1.58
C GLU A 60 -7.46 13.52 2.28
N SER A 61 -6.54 12.80 2.92
CA SER A 61 -5.33 13.33 3.57
C SER A 61 -5.60 14.54 4.48
N PRO A 62 -6.57 14.44 5.42
CA PRO A 62 -6.88 15.51 6.34
C PRO A 62 -5.65 15.91 7.17
N LEU A 63 -5.55 17.20 7.49
CA LEU A 63 -4.54 17.71 8.42
C LEU A 63 -4.75 17.11 9.81
N ASP A 64 -3.66 16.97 10.57
CA ASP A 64 -3.71 16.44 11.94
C ASP A 64 -4.60 17.27 12.87
N SER A 65 -4.66 18.58 12.64
CA SER A 65 -5.56 19.49 13.36
C SER A 65 -7.04 19.15 13.18
N ALA A 66 -7.42 18.53 12.06
CA ALA A 66 -8.78 18.09 11.79
C ALA A 66 -9.08 16.69 12.35
N LEU A 67 -8.07 15.96 12.85
CA LEU A 67 -8.21 14.58 13.32
C LEU A 67 -8.49 14.46 14.82
N GLY A 68 -8.45 15.57 15.57
CA GLY A 68 -8.79 15.59 17.00
C GLY A 68 -7.90 14.68 17.86
N GLY A 69 -6.64 14.49 17.46
CA GLY A 69 -5.69 13.61 18.15
C GLY A 69 -5.78 12.12 17.79
N ASP A 70 -6.76 11.70 16.99
CA ASP A 70 -6.84 10.33 16.47
C ASP A 70 -6.01 10.23 15.17
N LEU A 71 -4.68 10.33 15.36
CA LEU A 71 -3.67 10.35 14.30
C LEU A 71 -3.40 8.94 13.75
N PHE A 72 -2.68 8.90 12.63
CA PHE A 72 -2.30 7.65 11.97
C PHE A 72 -0.92 7.16 12.39
N THR A 73 -0.77 5.84 12.40
CA THR A 73 0.51 5.14 12.53
C THR A 73 0.66 4.11 11.43
N TYR A 74 1.90 3.84 11.04
CA TYR A 74 2.24 2.94 9.94
C TYR A 74 3.26 1.91 10.41
N HIS A 75 3.10 0.67 9.96
CA HIS A 75 4.09 -0.38 10.17
C HIS A 75 4.01 -1.43 9.07
N TRP A 76 5.13 -2.08 8.82
CA TRP A 76 5.21 -3.22 7.91
C TRP A 76 4.62 -4.46 8.58
N GLY A 77 3.69 -5.11 7.90
CA GLY A 77 3.23 -6.46 8.22
C GLY A 77 4.13 -7.52 7.60
N GLU A 78 4.57 -7.27 6.36
CA GLU A 78 5.46 -8.13 5.59
C GLU A 78 6.39 -7.26 4.74
N TRP A 79 7.66 -7.64 4.67
CA TRP A 79 8.68 -7.00 3.85
C TRP A 79 9.77 -8.02 3.51
N THR A 80 10.45 -7.83 2.38
CA THR A 80 11.51 -8.76 1.93
C THR A 80 12.92 -8.30 2.32
N GLU A 81 13.09 -7.01 2.64
CA GLU A 81 14.39 -6.46 3.03
C GLU A 81 14.87 -6.89 4.42
N THR A 82 16.19 -6.92 4.64
CA THR A 82 16.75 -7.19 5.98
C THR A 82 16.34 -6.12 6.98
N THR A 83 16.26 -4.87 6.54
CA THR A 83 15.77 -3.75 7.34
C THR A 83 14.54 -3.18 6.64
N PRO A 84 13.41 -3.01 7.33
CA PRO A 84 12.22 -2.46 6.71
C PRO A 84 12.47 -1.03 6.21
N PRO A 85 11.94 -0.66 5.05
CA PRO A 85 12.03 0.72 4.55
C PRO A 85 11.49 1.72 5.58
N PRO A 86 12.17 2.85 5.79
CA PRO A 86 11.68 3.88 6.70
C PRO A 86 10.39 4.49 6.15
N ILE A 87 9.40 4.64 7.02
CA ILE A 87 8.11 5.26 6.68
C ILE A 87 8.10 6.67 7.28
N GLY A 88 7.99 7.68 6.42
CA GLY A 88 7.87 9.08 6.81
C GLY A 88 6.45 9.61 6.67
N SER A 89 6.14 10.69 7.39
CA SER A 89 4.93 11.49 7.19
C SER A 89 5.31 12.97 7.11
N PRO A 90 4.67 13.76 6.22
CA PRO A 90 4.85 15.21 6.23
C PRO A 90 4.42 15.83 7.57
N PRO A 91 5.05 16.95 7.99
CA PRO A 91 4.68 17.62 9.23
C PRO A 91 3.19 18.01 9.28
N GLY A 92 2.53 17.69 10.40
CA GLY A 92 1.12 18.00 10.63
C GLY A 92 0.15 17.20 9.74
N ARG A 93 0.61 16.10 9.12
CA ARG A 93 -0.19 15.29 8.21
C ARG A 93 0.14 13.80 8.34
N SER A 94 -0.14 13.23 9.51
CA SER A 94 -0.06 11.80 9.79
C SER A 94 -0.91 10.96 8.82
N SER A 95 -1.97 11.50 8.22
CA SER A 95 -2.81 10.81 7.22
C SER A 95 -2.12 10.50 5.88
N VAL A 96 -0.85 10.87 5.73
CA VAL A 96 0.00 10.58 4.58
C VAL A 96 1.24 9.84 5.03
N ALA A 97 1.57 8.75 4.33
CA ALA A 97 2.87 8.09 4.45
C ALA A 97 3.65 8.20 3.15
N VAL A 98 4.97 8.33 3.28
CA VAL A 98 5.93 8.37 2.18
C VAL A 98 7.07 7.42 2.51
N PHE A 99 7.41 6.54 1.58
CA PHE A 99 8.54 5.63 1.70
C PHE A 99 9.05 5.25 0.30
N THR A 100 10.27 4.72 0.26
CA THR A 100 10.85 4.14 -0.94
C THR A 100 11.31 2.73 -0.60
N VAL A 101 10.88 1.75 -1.39
CA VAL A 101 11.42 0.39 -1.31
C VAL A 101 12.61 0.31 -2.24
N SER A 102 13.76 -0.06 -1.69
CA SER A 102 15.01 -0.10 -2.43
C SER A 102 15.66 -1.47 -2.33
N ASN A 103 16.49 -1.80 -3.31
CA ASN A 103 17.36 -2.99 -3.31
C ASN A 103 16.67 -4.35 -3.52
N MET A 104 15.42 -4.56 -3.08
CA MET A 104 14.74 -5.85 -3.21
C MET A 104 13.35 -5.73 -3.83
N THR A 105 13.07 -6.66 -4.73
CA THR A 105 11.73 -6.90 -5.28
C THR A 105 10.98 -7.90 -4.40
N GLY A 106 9.67 -7.97 -4.56
CA GLY A 106 8.81 -8.95 -3.90
C GLY A 106 7.54 -8.36 -3.32
N HIS A 107 6.88 -9.15 -2.48
CA HIS A 107 5.61 -8.78 -1.86
C HIS A 107 5.82 -7.97 -0.58
N TYR A 108 5.04 -6.90 -0.42
CA TYR A 108 5.03 -6.06 0.76
C TYR A 108 3.61 -5.84 1.27
N LEU A 109 3.48 -5.78 2.59
CA LEU A 109 2.24 -5.45 3.28
C LEU A 109 2.48 -4.29 4.24
N LEU A 110 1.83 -3.15 3.97
CA LEU A 110 1.81 -2.01 4.88
C LEU A 110 0.49 -1.94 5.64
N PHE A 111 0.56 -1.83 6.96
CA PHE A 111 -0.61 -1.51 7.77
C PHE A 111 -0.68 -0.02 8.07
N VAL A 112 -1.79 0.59 7.66
CA VAL A 112 -2.21 1.92 8.10
C VAL A 112 -3.13 1.73 9.29
N ARG A 113 -2.81 2.33 10.43
CA ARG A 113 -3.62 2.22 11.66
C ARG A 113 -4.05 3.57 12.18
N ARG A 114 -5.20 3.56 12.84
CA ARG A 114 -5.74 4.69 13.59
C ARG A 114 -6.27 4.17 14.92
N ARG A 115 -5.91 4.80 16.05
CA ARG A 115 -6.12 4.25 17.40
C ARG A 115 -7.58 3.84 17.64
N ASN A 116 -8.52 4.72 17.29
CA ASN A 116 -9.96 4.46 17.44
C ASN A 116 -10.63 4.12 16.10
N GLY A 117 -9.83 3.79 15.09
CA GLY A 117 -10.29 3.65 13.70
C GLY A 117 -9.90 2.34 13.03
N GLY A 118 -9.24 1.41 13.74
CA GLY A 118 -8.85 0.10 13.19
C GLY A 118 -7.60 0.15 12.32
N ALA A 119 -7.49 -0.84 11.42
CA ALA A 119 -6.34 -1.03 10.55
C ALA A 119 -6.79 -1.35 9.11
N VAL A 120 -6.07 -0.80 8.13
CA VAL A 120 -6.19 -1.14 6.71
C VAL A 120 -4.85 -1.70 6.25
N GLY A 121 -4.86 -2.93 5.73
CA GLY A 121 -3.69 -3.53 5.09
C GLY A 121 -3.63 -3.16 3.61
N LEU A 122 -2.47 -2.71 3.15
CA LEU A 122 -2.18 -2.36 1.77
C LEU A 122 -1.13 -3.33 1.24
N HIS A 123 -1.54 -4.21 0.34
CA HIS A 123 -0.68 -5.17 -0.33
C HIS A 123 -0.18 -4.57 -1.65
N PHE A 124 1.10 -4.71 -1.92
CA PHE A 124 1.70 -4.32 -3.19
C PHE A 124 2.94 -5.17 -3.49
N ASP A 125 3.22 -5.32 -4.79
CA ASP A 125 4.37 -6.05 -5.30
C ASP A 125 5.37 -5.04 -5.89
N VAL A 126 6.62 -5.11 -5.43
CA VAL A 126 7.73 -4.31 -5.93
C VAL A 126 8.46 -5.10 -7.00
N GLU A 127 8.58 -4.53 -8.20
CA GLU A 127 9.09 -5.20 -9.38
C GLU A 127 10.11 -4.34 -10.13
N LEU A 128 10.99 -4.99 -10.90
CA LEU A 128 11.81 -4.30 -11.89
C LEU A 128 10.92 -3.86 -13.06
N VAL A 129 11.13 -2.64 -13.53
CA VAL A 129 10.49 -2.12 -14.75
C VAL A 129 11.53 -2.16 -15.86
N PHE A 130 11.24 -2.92 -16.91
CA PHE A 130 12.04 -3.05 -18.12
C PHE A 130 11.33 -2.40 -19.30
#